data_AF-A0A357FZR1-F1
#
_entry.id   AF-A0A357FZR1-F1
#
_cell.length_a   1.000
_cell.length_b   1.000
_cell.length_c   1.000
_cell.angle_alpha   90.00
_cell.angle_beta   90.00
_cell.angle_gamma   90.00
#
_symmetry.space_group_name_H-M   'P 1'
#
loop_
_entity.id
_entity.type
_entity.pdbx_description
1 polymer ?
#
loop_
_entity_poly.entity_id
_entity_poly.type
_entity_poly.pdbx_seq_one_letter_code
_entity_poly.pdbx_strand_id
1 'polypeptide(L)'
;MSKNVASFPASNDEEEVKDTGGVAGKRLLSLLQRVETLEQEKTALADDIKEVYAEAKGTGFDVKAMRRLIKLRKMEPEKRREEDEILELYKSAIGMV
;
A
#
# COMPACT_ATOMS: atom_id res chain seq x y z
N MET A 1 -14.58 -11.64 -2.69
CA MET A 1 -15.52 -10.83 -1.90
C MET A 1 -14.71 -9.80 -1.13
N SER A 2 -14.67 -8.56 -1.60
CA SER A 2 -14.14 -7.41 -0.86
C SER A 2 -15.04 -6.22 -1.18
N LYS A 3 -16.14 -6.14 -0.44
CA LYS A 3 -16.99 -4.94 -0.37
C LYS A 3 -16.51 -4.16 0.85
N ASN A 4 -15.85 -3.02 0.63
CA ASN A 4 -15.93 -1.84 1.49
C ASN A 4 -14.90 -0.80 1.04
N VAL A 5 -15.27 -0.07 0.00
CA VAL A 5 -15.18 1.39 0.06
C VAL A 5 -16.62 1.81 -0.13
N ALA A 6 -17.27 2.31 0.93
CA ALA A 6 -18.56 2.93 0.77
C ALA A 6 -18.35 4.09 -0.22
N SER A 7 -18.94 3.99 -1.41
CA SER A 7 -19.01 5.12 -2.34
C SER A 7 -19.84 6.17 -1.64
N PHE A 8 -19.18 7.15 -1.03
CA PHE A 8 -19.85 8.31 -0.48
C PHE A 8 -20.55 9.01 -1.64
N PRO A 9 -21.84 9.35 -1.51
CA PRO A 9 -22.60 9.88 -2.62
C PRO A 9 -21.94 11.16 -3.14
N ALA A 10 -21.75 11.24 -4.46
CA ALA A 10 -21.50 12.50 -5.14
C ALA A 10 -22.81 13.31 -5.11
N SER A 11 -23.18 13.82 -3.93
CA SER A 11 -24.29 14.76 -3.79
C SER A 11 -23.82 16.11 -4.29
N ASN A 12 -24.36 16.49 -5.44
CA ASN A 12 -24.26 17.80 -6.06
C ASN A 12 -25.16 18.81 -5.32
N ASP A 13 -25.12 18.77 -3.99
CA ASP A 13 -25.92 19.64 -3.14
C ASP A 13 -24.99 20.74 -2.62
N GLU A 14 -25.29 21.97 -3.03
CA GLU A 14 -24.85 23.20 -2.39
C GLU A 14 -25.41 23.25 -0.94
N GLU A 15 -25.06 22.28 -0.11
CA GLU A 15 -25.32 22.36 1.32
C GLU A 15 -24.36 23.40 1.89
N GLU A 16 -24.92 24.60 2.03
CA GLU A 16 -24.37 25.74 2.74
C GLU A 16 -23.75 25.25 4.06
N VAL A 17 -22.42 25.13 4.06
CA VAL A 17 -21.64 24.72 5.23
C VAL A 17 -21.95 25.72 6.33
N LYS A 18 -22.81 25.33 7.29
CA LYS A 18 -23.25 26.21 8.38
C LYS A 18 -22.03 26.72 9.12
N ASP A 19 -21.87 28.04 9.01
CA ASP A 19 -20.73 28.78 9.52
C ASP A 19 -20.81 28.87 11.05
N THR A 20 -20.25 27.87 11.74
CA THR A 20 -19.87 28.01 13.15
C THR A 20 -18.37 28.32 13.30
N GLY A 21 -17.71 28.89 12.27
CA GLY A 21 -16.27 29.18 12.27
C GLY A 21 -15.65 29.25 10.86
N GLY A 22 -16.09 30.19 10.03
CA GLY A 22 -16.16 30.18 8.56
C GLY A 22 -14.87 30.01 7.75
N VAL A 23 -13.71 30.01 8.42
CA VAL A 23 -12.40 29.72 7.81
C VAL A 23 -11.90 28.32 8.19
N ALA A 24 -12.22 27.84 9.40
CA ALA A 24 -11.79 26.54 9.89
C ALA A 24 -12.52 25.39 9.17
N GLY A 25 -13.83 25.53 8.93
CA GLY A 25 -14.64 24.52 8.23
C GLY A 25 -14.21 24.32 6.77
N LYS A 26 -14.00 25.42 6.02
CA LYS A 26 -13.53 25.36 4.62
C LYS A 26 -12.13 24.74 4.50
N ARG A 27 -11.22 25.08 5.43
CA ARG A 27 -9.87 24.49 5.47
C ARG A 27 -9.91 23.01 5.80
N LEU A 28 -10.76 22.60 6.74
CA LEU A 28 -10.95 21.18 7.07
C LEU A 28 -11.49 20.39 5.87
N LEU A 29 -12.52 20.89 5.19
CA LEU A 29 -13.09 20.25 4.00
C LEU A 29 -12.04 20.07 2.89
N SER A 30 -11.23 21.10 2.63
CA SER A 30 -10.14 21.01 1.65
C SER A 30 -9.10 19.94 2.01
N LEU A 31 -8.77 19.78 3.30
CA LEU A 31 -7.85 18.72 3.74
C LEU A 31 -8.46 17.33 3.56
N LEU A 32 -9.74 17.16 3.91
CA LEU A 32 -10.46 15.88 3.76
C LEU A 32 -10.53 15.45 2.28
N GLN A 33 -10.98 16.35 1.41
CA GLN A 33 -11.06 16.08 -0.04
C GLN A 33 -9.71 15.65 -0.62
N ARG A 34 -8.61 16.32 -0.23
CA ARG A 34 -7.27 15.93 -0.67
C ARG A 34 -6.88 14.53 -0.19
N VAL A 35 -7.19 14.17 1.05
CA VAL A 35 -6.93 12.82 1.58
C VAL A 35 -7.77 11.78 0.86
N GLU A 36 -9.04 12.07 0.58
CA GLU A 36 -9.92 11.16 -0.16
C GLU A 36 -9.40 10.88 -1.58
N THR A 37 -8.95 11.91 -2.30
CA THR A 37 -8.31 11.73 -3.61
C THR A 37 -7.06 10.84 -3.49
N LEU A 38 -6.19 11.09 -2.51
CA LEU A 38 -4.98 10.28 -2.30
C LEU A 38 -5.29 8.83 -1.94
N GLU A 39 -6.34 8.55 -1.16
CA GLU A 39 -6.78 7.19 -0.85
C GLU A 39 -7.37 6.47 -2.08
N GLN A 40 -8.06 7.19 -2.96
CA GLN A 40 -8.51 6.65 -4.24
C GLN A 40 -7.33 6.28 -5.15
N GLU A 41 -6.35 7.19 -5.30
CA GLU A 41 -5.13 6.94 -6.09
C GLU A 41 -4.33 5.75 -5.55
N LYS A 42 -4.17 5.68 -4.22
CA LYS A 42 -3.51 4.55 -3.54
C LYS A 42 -4.25 3.23 -3.77
N THR A 43 -5.57 3.24 -3.80
CA THR A 43 -6.38 2.05 -4.10
C THR A 43 -6.19 1.61 -5.54
N ALA A 44 -6.24 2.55 -6.51
CA ALA A 44 -5.98 2.25 -7.91
C ALA A 44 -4.58 1.64 -8.12
N LEU A 45 -3.54 2.26 -7.54
CA LEU A 45 -2.17 1.72 -7.59
C LEU A 45 -2.05 0.35 -6.93
N ALA A 46 -2.78 0.10 -5.84
CA ALA A 46 -2.78 -1.20 -5.18
C ALA A 46 -3.43 -2.28 -6.06
N ASP A 47 -4.45 -1.93 -6.85
CA ASP A 47 -5.09 -2.82 -7.80
C ASP A 47 -4.19 -3.10 -9.00
N ASP A 48 -3.53 -2.10 -9.56
CA ASP A 48 -2.52 -2.27 -10.62
C ASP A 48 -1.40 -3.23 -10.17
N ILE A 49 -0.90 -3.08 -8.95
CA ILE A 49 0.11 -3.99 -8.38
C ILE A 49 -0.43 -5.42 -8.27
N LYS A 50 -1.71 -5.62 -7.94
CA LYS A 50 -2.31 -6.97 -7.89
C LYS A 50 -2.40 -7.58 -9.27
N GLU A 51 -2.75 -6.81 -10.29
CA GLU A 51 -2.80 -7.28 -11.68
C GLU A 51 -1.42 -7.77 -12.15
N VAL A 52 -0.35 -7.02 -11.87
CA VAL A 52 1.03 -7.45 -12.17
C VAL A 52 1.38 -8.77 -11.49
N TYR A 53 1.00 -8.96 -10.23
CA TYR A 53 1.22 -10.24 -9.56
C TYR A 53 0.34 -11.37 -10.12
N ALA A 54 -0.86 -11.06 -10.60
CA ALA A 54 -1.74 -12.04 -11.23
C ALA A 54 -1.17 -12.48 -12.59
N GLU A 55 -0.65 -11.55 -13.39
CA GLU A 55 0.06 -11.83 -14.64
C GLU A 55 1.31 -12.70 -14.39
N ALA A 56 2.13 -12.33 -13.39
CA ALA A 56 3.28 -13.11 -12.99
C ALA A 56 2.90 -14.55 -12.58
N LYS A 57 1.78 -14.72 -11.89
CA LYS A 57 1.26 -16.05 -11.55
C LYS A 57 0.81 -16.83 -12.80
N GLY A 58 0.13 -16.17 -13.75
CA GLY A 58 -0.32 -16.78 -15.00
C GLY A 58 0.84 -17.23 -15.91
N THR A 59 1.97 -16.53 -15.84
CA THR A 59 3.21 -16.88 -16.55
C THR A 59 4.07 -17.90 -15.83
N GLY A 60 3.72 -18.28 -14.59
CA GLY A 60 4.36 -19.37 -13.84
C GLY A 60 5.36 -18.92 -12.76
N PHE A 61 5.45 -17.62 -12.44
CA PHE A 61 6.30 -17.14 -11.34
C PHE A 61 5.65 -17.32 -9.95
N ASP A 62 6.49 -17.58 -8.94
CA ASP A 62 6.05 -17.58 -7.55
C ASP A 62 5.93 -16.15 -6.99
N VAL A 63 4.68 -15.71 -6.84
CA VAL A 63 4.32 -14.39 -6.28
C VAL A 63 4.87 -14.17 -4.87
N LYS A 64 4.98 -15.20 -4.02
CA LYS A 64 5.55 -15.06 -2.67
C LYS A 64 7.05 -14.78 -2.74
N ALA A 65 7.77 -15.49 -3.60
CA ALA A 65 9.19 -15.25 -3.84
C ALA A 65 9.42 -13.84 -4.41
N MET A 66 8.60 -13.39 -5.36
CA MET A 66 8.68 -12.03 -5.91
C MET A 66 8.47 -10.95 -4.84
N ARG A 67 7.45 -11.11 -3.96
CA ARG A 67 7.22 -10.18 -2.85
C ARG A 67 8.41 -10.12 -1.90
N ARG A 68 9.03 -11.27 -1.59
CA ARG A 68 10.26 -11.33 -0.79
C ARG A 68 11.40 -10.58 -1.50
N LEU A 69 11.58 -10.79 -2.80
CA LEU A 69 12.61 -10.12 -3.60
C LEU A 69 12.42 -8.60 -3.62
N ILE A 70 11.20 -8.11 -3.79
CA ILE A 70 10.90 -6.67 -3.74
C ILE A 70 11.22 -6.08 -2.35
N LYS A 71 10.89 -6.81 -1.27
CA LYS A 71 11.27 -6.39 0.09
C LYS A 71 12.78 -6.29 0.22
N LEU A 72 13.51 -7.33 -0.20
CA LEU A 72 14.98 -7.34 -0.17
C LEU A 72 15.56 -6.17 -0.97
N ARG A 73 15.04 -5.90 -2.17
CA ARG A 73 15.47 -4.78 -3.03
C ARG A 73 15.28 -3.40 -2.40
N LYS A 74 14.31 -3.25 -1.49
CA LYS A 74 14.07 -2.00 -0.74
C LYS A 74 14.99 -1.84 0.48
N MET A 75 15.65 -2.91 0.92
CA MET A 75 16.57 -2.87 2.06
C MET A 75 17.95 -2.37 1.63
N GLU A 76 18.62 -1.66 2.54
CA GLU A 76 20.01 -1.23 2.35
C GLU A 76 20.93 -2.44 2.14
N PRO A 77 21.91 -2.36 1.21
CA PRO A 77 22.79 -3.49 0.90
C PRO A 77 23.52 -4.06 2.13
N GLU A 78 24.01 -3.21 3.03
CA GLU A 78 24.72 -3.65 4.24
C GLU A 78 23.79 -4.41 5.19
N LYS A 79 22.62 -3.86 5.50
CA LYS A 79 21.62 -4.53 6.34
C LYS A 79 21.22 -5.89 5.77
N ARG A 80 21.10 -6.00 4.44
CA ARG A 80 20.82 -7.28 3.78
C ARG A 80 21.95 -8.28 4.01
N ARG A 81 23.20 -7.87 3.85
CA ARG A 81 24.38 -8.72 4.09
C ARG A 81 24.45 -9.19 5.54
N GLU A 82 24.29 -8.28 6.49
CA GLU A 82 24.29 -8.60 7.93
C GLU A 82 23.19 -9.62 8.26
N GLU A 83 21.96 -9.42 7.77
CA GLU A 83 20.86 -10.37 7.98
C GLU A 83 21.14 -11.74 7.33
N ASP A 84 21.70 -11.76 6.11
CA ASP A 84 22.01 -12.99 5.39
C ASP A 84 23.14 -13.78 6.10
N GLU A 85 24.17 -13.11 6.60
CA GLU A 85 25.26 -13.72 7.38
C GLU A 85 24.75 -14.35 8.69
N ILE A 86 23.90 -13.64 9.42
CA ILE A 86 23.26 -14.15 10.65
C ILE A 86 22.39 -15.37 10.33
N LEU A 87 21.59 -15.29 9.26
CA LEU A 87 20.73 -16.38 8.84
C LEU A 87 21.54 -17.63 8.48
N GLU A 88 22.65 -17.45 7.77
CA GLU A 88 23.53 -18.54 7.37
C GLU A 88 24.21 -19.20 8.59
N LEU A 89 24.67 -18.40 9.55
CA LEU A 89 25.18 -18.90 10.83
C LEU A 89 24.14 -19.78 11.55
N TYR A 90 22.88 -19.34 11.60
CA TYR A 90 21.81 -20.09 12.25
C TYR A 90 21.43 -21.36 11.49
N LYS A 91 21.36 -21.33 10.17
CA LYS A 91 21.13 -22.54 9.36
C LYS A 91 22.22 -23.57 9.58
N SER A 92 23.48 -23.15 9.58
CA SER A 92 24.63 -24.01 9.86
C SER A 92 24.51 -24.67 11.25
N ALA A 93 24.16 -23.88 12.27
CA ALA A 93 23.98 -24.37 13.64
C ALA A 93 22.89 -25.44 13.78
N ILE A 94 21.87 -25.44 12.91
CA ILE A 94 20.77 -26.43 12.91
C ILE A 94 20.88 -27.48 11.79
N GLY A 95 22.00 -27.51 11.05
CA GLY A 95 22.23 -28.48 9.97
C GLY A 95 21.37 -28.28 8.72
N MET A 96 20.91 -27.05 8.46
CA MET A 96 20.15 -26.64 7.26
C MET A 96 21.06 -26.04 6.17
N VAL A 97 22.26 -26.59 5.98
CA VAL A 97 23.27 -26.20 4.99
C VAL A 97 23.29 -27.14 3.79
#